data_AF-U2DNK6-F1
#
_entry.id   AF-U2DNK6-F1
#
_cell.length_a   1.000
_cell.length_b   1.000
_cell.length_c   1.000
_cell.angle_alpha   90.00
_cell.angle_beta   90.00
_cell.angle_gamma   90.00
#
_symmetry.space_group_name_H-M   'P 1'
#
loop_
_entity.id
_entity.type
_entity.pdbx_description
1 polymer ?
#
loop_
_entity_poly.entity_id
_entity_poly.type
_entity_poly.pdbx_seq_one_letter_code
_entity_poly.pdbx_strand_id
1 'polypeptide(L)'
;TIRRIILRLPLIGYFNSIRELGGAVRLLDDDIASRIRVVKNKYNSSEQRYLSFEGKKEITSRIPSWDIAQILEKLAISYDKNKEKQGCYDVVIATNMIAVGMDVDRLGLMSVVGQPKQNSEYIQATSRVGRQHPGIIFTVYNPYRPRDLSNYENFVGFHSQMYRYVEGTTATPFAARARDRVLHALVVSLLRLQVETMADNGGASNINDISDEQIKDIKDKILERVKITAPSSYVDTEKEMDEFINTWKNIAKDEKLYYFVPAVADDKKRLLTYYGEYYGDKEKPTLNSMRDVEQSSTVFYWEGV
;
A
#
# COMPACT_ATOMS: atom_id res chain seq x y z
N THR A 1 15.30 14.97 -9.94
CA THR A 1 14.73 14.97 -8.56
C THR A 1 14.89 13.63 -7.84
N ILE A 2 14.65 12.48 -8.48
CA ILE A 2 14.81 11.13 -7.87
C ILE A 2 16.21 10.88 -7.28
N ARG A 3 17.30 11.26 -7.97
CA ARG A 3 18.67 11.16 -7.42
C ARG A 3 18.85 11.94 -6.11
N ARG A 4 18.20 13.10 -5.96
CA ARG A 4 18.25 13.90 -4.72
C ARG A 4 17.38 13.33 -3.60
N ILE A 5 16.29 12.63 -3.94
CA ILE A 5 15.40 11.97 -2.98
C ILE A 5 16.09 10.74 -2.38
N ILE A 6 16.61 9.84 -3.23
CA ILE A 6 17.25 8.59 -2.77
C ILE A 6 18.44 8.87 -1.85
N LEU A 7 19.23 9.91 -2.14
CA LEU A 7 20.39 10.26 -1.31
C LEU A 7 20.02 10.72 0.11
N ARG A 8 18.77 11.17 0.34
CA ARG A 8 18.30 11.68 1.63
C ARG A 8 17.47 10.68 2.43
N LEU A 9 17.15 9.52 1.84
CA LEU A 9 16.34 8.51 2.50
C LEU A 9 17.24 7.57 3.33
N PRO A 10 16.78 7.16 4.53
CA PRO A 10 17.41 6.08 5.29
C PRO A 10 17.32 4.77 4.50
N LEU A 11 18.41 3.99 4.49
CA LEU A 11 18.47 2.68 3.85
C LEU A 11 18.33 1.56 4.89
N ILE A 12 17.44 0.61 4.62
CA ILE A 12 17.43 -0.68 5.31
C ILE A 12 17.94 -1.78 4.40
N GLY A 13 18.91 -2.55 4.87
CA GLY A 13 19.24 -3.85 4.28
C GLY A 13 18.58 -4.96 5.08
N TYR A 14 17.64 -5.68 4.50
CA TYR A 14 17.04 -6.87 5.08
C TYR A 14 17.75 -8.13 4.58
N PHE A 15 18.10 -9.03 5.50
CA PHE A 15 18.85 -10.26 5.22
C PHE A 15 18.21 -11.48 5.88
N ASN A 16 18.13 -12.58 5.13
CA ASN A 16 17.55 -13.83 5.61
C ASN A 16 18.41 -14.56 6.65
N SER A 17 19.70 -14.21 6.75
CA SER A 17 20.62 -14.84 7.68
C SER A 17 21.62 -13.85 8.27
N ILE A 18 22.00 -14.11 9.52
CA ILE A 18 23.06 -13.35 10.22
C ILE A 18 24.39 -13.46 9.46
N ARG A 19 24.63 -14.56 8.75
CA ARG A 19 25.85 -14.75 7.95
C ARG A 19 25.92 -13.76 6.78
N GLU A 20 24.84 -13.60 6.03
CA GLU A 20 24.79 -12.65 4.90
C GLU A 20 24.82 -11.21 5.39
N LEU A 21 24.10 -10.94 6.48
CA LEU A 21 24.15 -9.67 7.19
C LEU A 21 25.59 -9.30 7.57
N GLY A 22 26.32 -10.21 8.20
CA GLY A 22 27.71 -9.97 8.60
C GLY A 22 28.66 -9.73 7.42
N GLY A 23 28.35 -10.29 6.24
CA GLY A 23 29.06 -9.97 5.01
C GLY A 23 28.81 -8.53 4.55
N ALA A 24 27.55 -8.08 4.60
CA ALA A 24 27.17 -6.72 4.23
C ALA A 24 27.71 -5.65 5.20
N VAL A 25 27.78 -5.95 6.49
CA VAL A 25 28.40 -5.06 7.50
C VAL A 25 29.87 -4.80 7.14
N ARG A 26 30.62 -5.84 6.80
CA ARG A 26 32.02 -5.68 6.34
C ARG A 26 32.14 -4.83 5.07
N LEU A 27 31.27 -5.06 4.09
CA LEU A 27 31.26 -4.24 2.87
C LEU A 27 30.94 -2.76 3.15
N LEU A 28 30.05 -2.48 4.12
CA LEU A 28 29.77 -1.11 4.56
C LEU A 28 30.98 -0.46 5.22
N ASP A 29 31.78 -1.22 5.94
CA ASP A 29 32.97 -0.73 6.64
C ASP A 29 34.14 -0.49 5.68
N ASP A 30 34.42 -1.43 4.80
CA ASP A 30 35.64 -1.42 4.00
C ASP A 30 35.45 -0.80 2.59
N ASP A 31 34.38 -1.19 1.89
CA ASP A 31 34.28 -1.00 0.43
C ASP A 31 33.35 0.16 0.04
N ILE A 32 32.22 0.31 0.70
CA ILE A 32 31.16 1.24 0.27
C ILE A 32 31.62 2.70 0.37
N ALA A 33 32.35 3.07 1.42
CA ALA A 33 32.89 4.42 1.55
C ALA A 33 33.86 4.78 0.41
N SER A 34 34.69 3.81 0.00
CA SER A 34 35.60 3.96 -1.14
C SER A 34 34.84 3.99 -2.47
N ARG A 35 33.80 3.16 -2.62
CA ARG A 35 32.96 3.13 -3.82
C ARG A 35 32.18 4.43 -4.03
N ILE A 36 31.67 5.04 -2.97
CA ILE A 36 30.99 6.35 -3.03
C ILE A 36 31.92 7.40 -3.66
N ARG A 37 33.20 7.43 -3.28
CA ARG A 37 34.21 8.34 -3.87
C ARG A 37 34.42 8.08 -5.36
N VAL A 38 34.52 6.80 -5.75
CA VAL A 38 34.66 6.42 -7.17
C VAL A 38 33.44 6.86 -7.99
N VAL A 39 32.22 6.64 -7.48
CA VAL A 39 30.98 7.03 -8.16
C VAL A 39 30.88 8.56 -8.27
N LYS A 40 31.21 9.29 -7.20
CA LYS A 40 31.26 10.76 -7.23
C LYS A 40 32.16 11.25 -8.36
N ASN A 41 33.38 10.74 -8.44
CA ASN A 41 34.36 11.15 -9.44
C ASN A 41 33.92 10.76 -10.86
N LYS A 42 33.41 9.54 -11.05
CA LYS A 42 32.95 9.04 -12.36
C LYS A 42 31.81 9.88 -12.94
N TYR A 43 30.88 10.34 -12.12
CA TYR A 43 29.69 11.10 -12.56
C TYR A 43 29.82 12.61 -12.32
N ASN A 44 30.99 13.10 -11.91
CA ASN A 44 31.24 14.51 -11.57
C ASN A 44 30.18 15.12 -10.64
N SER A 45 29.73 14.34 -9.63
CA SER A 45 28.67 14.77 -8.72
C SER A 45 29.18 15.82 -7.73
N SER A 46 28.48 16.95 -7.64
CA SER A 46 28.80 18.04 -6.70
C SER A 46 28.50 17.70 -5.23
N GLU A 47 27.62 16.73 -4.99
CA GLU A 47 27.21 16.28 -3.65
C GLU A 47 27.63 14.82 -3.40
N GLN A 48 27.99 14.51 -2.15
CA GLN A 48 28.34 13.17 -1.68
C GLN A 48 27.64 12.88 -0.36
N ARG A 49 27.10 11.67 -0.21
CA ARG A 49 26.67 11.18 1.10
C ARG A 49 27.87 10.61 1.87
N TYR A 50 27.99 11.01 3.13
CA TYR A 50 28.97 10.47 4.05
C TYR A 50 28.28 9.47 4.97
N LEU A 51 28.84 8.26 5.08
CA LEU A 51 28.37 7.27 6.03
C LEU A 51 29.13 7.50 7.34
N SER A 52 28.41 7.84 8.40
CA SER A 52 29.02 7.95 9.72
C SER A 52 29.25 6.56 10.31
N PHE A 53 30.34 6.38 11.07
CA PHE A 53 30.60 5.11 11.77
C PHE A 53 29.47 4.77 12.76
N GLU A 54 28.96 5.79 13.46
CA GLU A 54 27.80 5.68 14.36
C GLU A 54 26.46 5.60 13.62
N GLY A 55 26.43 5.88 12.32
CA GLY A 55 25.24 5.84 11.47
C GLY A 55 24.86 4.44 11.00
N LYS A 56 25.63 3.42 11.37
CA LYS A 56 25.37 2.01 11.04
C LYS A 56 24.82 1.30 12.26
N LYS A 57 23.71 0.58 12.10
CA LYS A 57 23.15 -0.23 13.19
C LYS A 57 22.62 -1.55 12.68
N GLU A 58 22.85 -2.60 13.45
CA GLU A 58 22.27 -3.91 13.19
C GLU A 58 20.96 -4.08 13.96
N ILE A 59 20.01 -4.84 13.42
CA ILE A 59 18.80 -5.30 14.11
C ILE A 59 18.72 -6.82 13.91
N THR A 60 19.16 -7.56 14.92
CA THR A 60 19.16 -9.03 14.92
C THR A 60 18.52 -9.56 16.19
N SER A 61 18.34 -10.87 16.28
CA SER A 61 17.81 -11.52 17.49
C SER A 61 18.68 -11.33 18.74
N ARG A 62 19.89 -10.77 18.59
CA ARG A 62 20.80 -10.44 19.69
C ARG A 62 20.50 -9.09 20.34
N ILE A 63 19.68 -8.25 19.69
CA ILE A 63 19.29 -6.95 20.22
C ILE A 63 17.96 -7.10 20.95
N PRO A 64 17.86 -6.59 22.18
CA PRO A 64 16.61 -6.65 22.91
C PRO A 64 15.49 -5.88 22.20
N SER A 65 14.27 -6.41 22.23
CA SER A 65 13.13 -5.84 21.51
C SER A 65 12.85 -4.37 21.84
N TRP A 66 13.11 -3.93 23.08
CA TRP A 66 12.90 -2.55 23.51
C TRP A 66 13.90 -1.55 22.88
N ASP A 67 15.09 -2.00 22.49
CA ASP A 67 16.10 -1.15 21.84
C ASP A 67 15.78 -0.94 20.35
N ILE A 68 15.04 -1.88 19.74
CA ILE A 68 14.69 -1.83 18.32
C ILE A 68 13.82 -0.59 18.01
N ALA A 69 12.92 -0.19 18.93
CA ALA A 69 12.08 1.00 18.79
C ALA A 69 12.91 2.26 18.63
N GLN A 70 13.88 2.46 19.53
CA GLN A 70 14.77 3.62 19.51
C GLN A 70 15.63 3.63 18.24
N ILE A 71 16.05 2.46 17.76
CA ILE A 71 16.82 2.36 16.52
C ILE A 71 15.98 2.83 15.33
N LEU A 72 14.74 2.39 15.24
CA LEU A 72 13.85 2.74 14.14
C LEU A 72 13.35 4.19 14.20
N GLU A 73 13.12 4.74 15.39
CA GLU A 73 12.84 6.18 15.59
C GLU A 73 14.00 7.05 15.07
N LYS A 74 15.24 6.67 15.40
CA LYS A 74 16.42 7.39 14.86
C LYS A 74 16.56 7.22 13.36
N LEU A 75 16.24 6.04 12.82
CA LEU A 75 16.24 5.82 11.39
C LEU A 75 15.17 6.66 10.68
N ALA A 76 14.06 6.93 11.35
CA ALA A 76 13.02 7.81 10.84
C ALA A 76 13.48 9.27 10.74
N ILE A 77 14.54 9.73 11.39
CA ILE A 77 14.96 11.14 11.34
C ILE A 77 15.45 11.51 9.92
N SER A 78 15.10 12.71 9.43
CA SER A 78 15.59 13.21 8.13
C SER A 78 17.10 13.39 8.15
N TYR A 79 17.75 12.97 7.06
CA TYR A 79 19.11 13.41 6.78
C TYR A 79 19.17 14.93 6.54
N ASP A 80 20.04 15.64 7.27
CA ASP A 80 20.24 17.08 7.16
C ASP A 80 21.64 17.38 6.59
N LYS A 81 21.69 17.77 5.33
CA LYS A 81 22.94 18.06 4.61
C LYS A 81 23.76 19.21 5.21
N ASN A 82 23.16 20.05 6.05
CA ASN A 82 23.83 21.21 6.65
C ASN A 82 24.48 20.87 8.00
N LYS A 83 24.30 19.64 8.51
CA LYS A 83 24.89 19.19 9.78
C LYS A 83 26.09 18.29 9.54
N GLU A 84 27.18 18.54 10.27
CA GLU A 84 28.35 17.67 10.27
C GLU A 84 28.07 16.31 10.92
N LYS A 85 27.27 16.30 12.00
CA LYS A 85 26.77 15.07 12.65
C LYS A 85 25.30 14.88 12.37
N GLN A 86 24.96 13.72 11.83
CA GLN A 86 23.58 13.33 11.57
C GLN A 86 22.94 12.79 12.85
N GLY A 87 21.68 13.15 13.07
CA GLY A 87 20.86 12.54 14.14
C GLY A 87 20.20 11.22 13.70
N CYS A 88 20.28 10.90 12.40
CA CYS A 88 19.68 9.71 11.82
C CYS A 88 20.71 8.61 11.58
N TYR A 89 20.26 7.35 11.58
CA TYR A 89 21.06 6.27 11.04
C TYR A 89 21.12 6.35 9.51
N ASP A 90 22.31 6.12 8.97
CA ASP A 90 22.56 6.09 7.53
C ASP A 90 22.06 4.78 6.92
N VAL A 91 22.43 3.67 7.57
CA VAL A 91 22.12 2.32 7.12
C VAL A 91 21.78 1.46 8.34
N VAL A 92 20.62 0.82 8.28
CA VAL A 92 20.26 -0.24 9.24
C VAL A 92 20.28 -1.57 8.52
N ILE A 93 21.03 -2.53 9.05
CA ILE A 93 21.00 -3.89 8.54
C ILE A 93 20.19 -4.76 9.50
N ALA A 94 19.19 -5.46 8.99
CA ALA A 94 18.26 -6.22 9.81
C ALA A 94 17.99 -7.63 9.27
N THR A 95 17.58 -8.52 10.18
CA THR A 95 16.92 -9.78 9.84
C THR A 95 15.40 -9.66 10.08
N ASN A 96 14.73 -10.79 10.19
CA ASN A 96 13.31 -10.97 10.52
C ASN A 96 12.84 -10.17 11.73
N MET A 97 13.76 -9.78 12.63
CA MET A 97 13.44 -8.93 13.78
C MET A 97 12.87 -7.56 13.38
N ILE A 98 13.14 -7.09 12.16
CA ILE A 98 12.49 -5.86 11.67
C ILE A 98 11.01 -6.07 11.35
N ALA A 99 10.54 -7.29 11.12
CA ALA A 99 9.15 -7.55 10.71
C ALA A 99 8.17 -7.56 11.90
N VAL A 100 8.65 -7.77 13.13
CA VAL A 100 7.78 -8.00 14.30
C VAL A 100 7.35 -6.69 14.98
N GLY A 101 6.03 -6.49 15.10
CA GLY A 101 5.36 -5.80 16.22
C GLY A 101 5.72 -4.35 16.54
N MET A 102 6.15 -3.54 15.58
CA MET A 102 6.58 -2.17 15.87
C MET A 102 6.25 -1.22 14.74
N ASP A 103 5.55 -0.14 15.06
CA ASP A 103 5.04 0.84 14.12
C ASP A 103 6.09 1.91 13.83
N VAL A 104 6.51 2.04 12.57
CA VAL A 104 7.49 3.04 12.16
C VAL A 104 7.07 3.59 10.83
N ASP A 105 6.80 4.89 10.82
CA ASP A 105 6.10 5.54 9.72
C ASP A 105 7.00 5.96 8.54
N ARG A 106 8.31 5.65 8.59
CA ARG A 106 9.29 6.46 7.85
C ARG A 106 10.43 5.70 7.17
N LEU A 107 10.12 4.60 6.49
CA LEU A 107 11.11 3.88 5.67
C LEU A 107 10.89 4.20 4.20
N GLY A 108 11.89 4.82 3.56
CA GLY A 108 11.82 5.24 2.16
C GLY A 108 12.60 4.34 1.20
N LEU A 109 13.60 3.61 1.70
CA LEU A 109 14.44 2.74 0.87
C LEU A 109 14.78 1.44 1.59
N MET A 110 14.52 0.31 0.95
CA MET A 110 14.89 -1.01 1.46
C MET A 110 15.53 -1.86 0.38
N SER A 111 16.56 -2.62 0.76
CA SER A 111 17.12 -3.71 -0.03
C SER A 111 16.81 -5.02 0.68
N VAL A 112 16.11 -5.94 0.01
CA VAL A 112 15.81 -7.29 0.49
C VAL A 112 16.77 -8.26 -0.18
N VAL A 113 17.68 -8.87 0.59
CA VAL A 113 18.70 -9.78 0.06
C VAL A 113 18.28 -11.24 0.26
N GLY A 114 17.94 -11.89 -0.85
CA GLY A 114 17.38 -13.23 -0.96
C GLY A 114 15.90 -13.30 -0.59
N GLN A 115 15.21 -14.37 -0.99
CA GLN A 115 13.80 -14.56 -0.60
C GLN A 115 13.68 -15.04 0.86
N PRO A 116 12.89 -14.36 1.71
CA PRO A 116 12.52 -14.87 3.04
C PRO A 116 11.95 -16.27 3.01
N LYS A 117 12.06 -16.99 4.12
CA LYS A 117 11.54 -18.37 4.20
C LYS A 117 10.03 -18.42 4.09
N GLN A 118 9.34 -17.39 4.58
CA GLN A 118 7.89 -17.26 4.55
C GLN A 118 7.49 -16.01 3.78
N ASN A 119 6.42 -16.11 2.97
CA ASN A 119 5.90 -14.96 2.25
C ASN A 119 5.32 -13.91 3.20
N SER A 120 4.70 -14.32 4.30
CA SER A 120 4.24 -13.42 5.38
C SER A 120 5.36 -12.50 5.89
N GLU A 121 6.55 -13.05 6.09
CA GLU A 121 7.73 -12.31 6.56
C GLU A 121 8.23 -11.29 5.53
N TYR A 122 8.28 -11.68 4.26
CA TYR A 122 8.58 -10.75 3.16
C TYR A 122 7.59 -9.57 3.15
N ILE A 123 6.29 -9.88 3.25
CA ILE A 123 5.21 -8.89 3.21
C ILE A 123 5.28 -7.96 4.43
N GLN A 124 5.47 -8.51 5.62
CA GLN A 124 5.60 -7.73 6.85
C GLN A 124 6.84 -6.84 6.87
N ALA A 125 7.95 -7.28 6.28
CA ALA A 125 9.16 -6.47 6.18
C ALA A 125 9.00 -5.34 5.15
N THR A 126 8.51 -5.67 3.96
CA THR A 126 8.40 -4.74 2.82
C THR A 126 7.28 -3.71 2.98
N SER A 127 6.15 -4.07 3.59
CA SER A 127 5.02 -3.16 3.87
C SER A 127 5.32 -2.03 4.86
N ARG A 128 6.52 -2.01 5.45
CA ARG A 128 7.00 -0.91 6.30
C ARG A 128 7.57 0.24 5.48
N VAL A 129 7.89 0.00 4.21
CA VAL A 129 8.42 1.00 3.29
C VAL A 129 7.26 1.64 2.54
N GLY A 130 7.30 2.97 2.38
CA GLY A 130 6.33 3.65 1.54
C GLY A 130 5.03 4.10 2.21
N ARG A 131 4.91 4.04 3.55
CA ARG A 131 3.65 4.32 4.28
C ARG A 131 3.19 5.77 4.23
N GLN A 132 4.08 6.73 4.55
CA GLN A 132 3.76 8.17 4.52
C GLN A 132 4.13 8.85 3.20
N HIS A 133 5.18 8.35 2.54
CA HIS A 133 5.71 8.90 1.30
C HIS A 133 6.14 7.75 0.40
N PRO A 134 6.16 7.92 -0.94
CA PRO A 134 6.61 6.87 -1.86
C PRO A 134 7.99 6.31 -1.45
N GLY A 135 8.05 4.99 -1.33
CA GLY A 135 9.27 4.26 -1.02
C GLY A 135 9.70 3.35 -2.16
N ILE A 136 10.97 2.94 -2.16
CA ILE A 136 11.52 2.02 -3.16
C ILE A 136 12.09 0.79 -2.45
N ILE A 137 11.78 -0.38 -2.97
CA ILE A 137 12.30 -1.65 -2.50
C ILE A 137 13.09 -2.32 -3.63
N PHE A 138 14.34 -2.67 -3.35
CA PHE A 138 15.17 -3.46 -4.24
C PHE A 138 15.24 -4.90 -3.71
N THR A 139 14.75 -5.88 -4.46
CA THR A 139 14.92 -7.29 -4.10
C THR A 139 16.09 -7.89 -4.88
N VAL A 140 17.08 -8.40 -4.16
CA VAL A 140 18.33 -8.93 -4.71
C VAL A 140 18.35 -10.44 -4.48
N TYR A 141 18.18 -11.21 -5.55
CA TYR A 141 18.12 -12.66 -5.51
C TYR A 141 19.48 -13.31 -5.84
N ASN A 142 19.79 -14.44 -5.19
CA ASN A 142 20.96 -15.23 -5.52
C ASN A 142 20.61 -16.28 -6.61
N PRO A 143 21.18 -16.20 -7.82
CA PRO A 143 20.84 -17.13 -8.92
C PRO A 143 21.23 -18.58 -8.63
N TYR A 144 22.18 -18.82 -7.71
CA TYR A 144 22.60 -20.17 -7.33
C TYR A 144 21.67 -20.82 -6.30
N ARG A 145 20.66 -20.09 -5.79
CA ARG A 145 19.63 -20.63 -4.89
C ARG A 145 18.36 -20.89 -5.68
N PRO A 146 17.93 -22.16 -5.86
CA PRO A 146 16.73 -22.48 -6.64
C PRO A 146 15.47 -21.73 -6.18
N ARG A 147 15.33 -21.49 -4.88
CA ARG A 147 14.22 -20.70 -4.31
C ARG A 147 14.24 -19.25 -4.80
N ASP A 148 15.39 -18.59 -4.71
CA ASP A 148 15.54 -17.20 -5.12
C ASP A 148 15.32 -17.06 -6.64
N LEU A 149 15.86 -18.00 -7.43
CA LEU A 149 15.65 -18.06 -8.88
C LEU A 149 14.15 -18.20 -9.22
N SER A 150 13.45 -19.14 -8.58
CA SER A 150 12.02 -19.33 -8.81
C SER A 150 11.19 -18.07 -8.44
N ASN A 151 11.57 -17.35 -7.38
CA ASN A 151 10.91 -16.10 -7.00
C ASN A 151 11.24 -14.97 -7.97
N TYR A 152 12.46 -14.90 -8.49
CA TYR A 152 12.84 -13.94 -9.52
C TYR A 152 12.03 -14.15 -10.81
N GLU A 153 11.92 -15.39 -11.28
CA GLU A 153 11.15 -15.74 -12.48
C GLU A 153 9.66 -15.42 -12.32
N ASN A 154 9.12 -15.59 -11.12
CA ASN A 154 7.72 -15.32 -10.81
C ASN A 154 7.48 -13.94 -10.18
N PHE A 155 8.47 -13.03 -10.20
CA PHE A 155 8.45 -11.81 -9.38
C PHE A 155 7.18 -10.97 -9.60
N VAL A 156 6.81 -10.71 -10.86
CA VAL A 156 5.61 -9.93 -11.21
C VAL A 156 4.33 -10.67 -10.79
N GLY A 157 4.28 -11.98 -11.03
CA GLY A 157 3.14 -12.81 -10.65
C GLY A 157 2.94 -12.87 -9.13
N PHE A 158 4.03 -13.01 -8.38
CA PHE A 158 4.02 -12.99 -6.93
C PHE A 158 3.53 -11.64 -6.39
N HIS A 159 4.09 -10.52 -6.86
CA HIS A 159 3.74 -9.19 -6.36
C HIS A 159 2.30 -8.77 -6.73
N SER A 160 1.81 -9.18 -7.91
CA SER A 160 0.41 -8.94 -8.30
C SER A 160 -0.61 -9.72 -7.47
N GLN A 161 -0.20 -10.77 -6.76
CA GLN A 161 -1.07 -11.60 -5.92
C GLN A 161 -0.54 -11.75 -4.49
N MET A 162 0.30 -10.82 -4.05
CA MET A 162 1.08 -10.94 -2.82
C MET A 162 0.21 -11.22 -1.59
N TYR A 163 -0.97 -10.59 -1.54
CA TYR A 163 -1.96 -10.78 -0.47
C TYR A 163 -2.56 -12.18 -0.37
N ARG A 164 -2.56 -12.97 -1.45
CA ARG A 164 -3.02 -14.37 -1.40
C ARG A 164 -2.12 -15.22 -0.51
N TYR A 165 -0.86 -14.82 -0.36
CA TYR A 165 0.14 -15.51 0.44
C TYR A 165 0.19 -15.01 1.88
N VAL A 166 -0.54 -13.93 2.21
CA VAL A 166 -0.83 -13.60 3.60
C VAL A 166 -1.85 -14.64 4.05
N GLU A 167 -1.46 -15.52 4.96
CA GLU A 167 -2.40 -16.43 5.61
C GLU A 167 -3.64 -15.62 6.02
N GLY A 168 -4.82 -16.14 5.72
CA GLY A 168 -6.07 -15.47 6.06
C GLY A 168 -6.11 -15.26 7.57
N THR A 169 -5.72 -14.05 8.01
CA THR A 169 -6.20 -13.53 9.29
C THR A 169 -7.71 -13.75 9.29
N THR A 170 -8.23 -14.25 10.41
CA THR A 170 -9.67 -14.53 10.57
C THR A 170 -10.46 -13.41 9.92
N ALA A 171 -11.13 -13.70 8.80
CA ALA A 171 -11.86 -12.68 8.09
C ALA A 171 -13.04 -12.29 8.96
N THR A 172 -12.99 -11.11 9.58
CA THR A 172 -14.13 -10.56 10.31
C THR A 172 -15.18 -10.18 9.28
N PRO A 173 -16.30 -10.94 9.17
CA PRO A 173 -17.31 -10.63 8.17
C PRO A 173 -17.86 -9.23 8.41
N PHE A 174 -18.14 -8.49 7.34
CA PHE A 174 -18.67 -7.11 7.42
C PHE A 174 -17.82 -6.14 8.25
N ALA A 175 -16.49 -6.33 8.34
CA ALA A 175 -15.60 -5.33 8.94
C ALA A 175 -15.82 -3.93 8.31
N ALA A 176 -15.73 -2.86 9.11
CA ALA A 176 -16.04 -1.49 8.67
C ALA A 176 -15.32 -1.08 7.37
N ARG A 177 -14.03 -1.42 7.24
CA ARG A 177 -13.25 -1.15 6.01
C ARG A 177 -13.70 -1.93 4.79
N ALA A 178 -14.21 -3.16 4.98
CA ALA A 178 -14.78 -3.93 3.90
C ALA A 178 -16.10 -3.30 3.45
N ARG A 179 -16.97 -2.94 4.39
CA ARG A 179 -18.26 -2.28 4.08
C ARG A 179 -18.06 -0.96 3.33
N ASP A 180 -17.18 -0.09 3.82
CA ASP A 180 -16.82 1.18 3.18
C ASP A 180 -16.36 1.01 1.71
N ARG A 181 -15.67 -0.09 1.39
CA ARG A 181 -15.13 -0.34 0.05
C ARG A 181 -16.10 -1.01 -0.92
N VAL A 182 -17.08 -1.79 -0.44
CA VAL A 182 -17.89 -2.66 -1.33
C VAL A 182 -19.40 -2.64 -1.09
N LEU A 183 -19.88 -2.10 0.03
CA LEU A 183 -21.31 -2.15 0.38
C LEU A 183 -22.18 -1.41 -0.63
N HIS A 184 -21.73 -0.23 -1.08
CA HIS A 184 -22.43 0.56 -2.09
C HIS A 184 -22.55 -0.20 -3.42
N ALA A 185 -21.51 -0.95 -3.81
CA ALA A 185 -21.52 -1.74 -5.03
C ALA A 185 -22.53 -2.89 -4.96
N LEU A 186 -22.73 -3.50 -3.79
CA LEU A 186 -23.77 -4.50 -3.58
C LEU A 186 -25.17 -3.90 -3.75
N VAL A 187 -25.43 -2.74 -3.14
CA VAL A 187 -26.72 -2.02 -3.26
C VAL A 187 -27.00 -1.69 -4.73
N VAL A 188 -26.03 -1.08 -5.42
CA VAL A 188 -26.16 -0.76 -6.85
C VAL A 188 -26.41 -2.02 -7.68
N SER A 189 -25.65 -3.08 -7.47
CA SER A 189 -25.79 -4.32 -8.25
C SER A 189 -27.18 -4.94 -8.08
N LEU A 190 -27.70 -4.98 -6.86
CA LEU A 190 -29.03 -5.53 -6.60
C LEU A 190 -30.13 -4.69 -7.26
N LEU A 191 -30.06 -3.37 -7.18
CA LEU A 191 -31.01 -2.48 -7.85
C LEU A 191 -31.00 -2.67 -9.37
N ARG A 192 -29.80 -2.73 -9.98
CA ARG A 192 -29.64 -2.93 -11.42
C ARG A 192 -30.15 -4.29 -11.91
N LEU A 193 -30.04 -5.32 -11.07
CA LEU A 193 -30.47 -6.68 -11.42
C LEU A 193 -31.96 -6.92 -11.20
N GLN A 194 -32.61 -6.17 -10.29
CA GLN A 194 -34.01 -6.41 -9.91
C GLN A 194 -34.97 -5.39 -10.50
N VAL A 195 -34.49 -4.22 -10.91
CA VAL A 195 -35.31 -3.15 -11.47
C VAL A 195 -34.84 -2.84 -12.88
N GLU A 196 -35.70 -3.09 -13.86
CA GLU A 196 -35.39 -2.90 -15.29
C GLU A 196 -34.97 -1.45 -15.61
N THR A 197 -35.65 -0.46 -15.01
CA THR A 197 -35.33 0.96 -15.20
C THR A 197 -33.95 1.36 -14.65
N MET A 198 -33.33 0.52 -13.83
CA MET A 198 -32.00 0.73 -13.25
C MET A 198 -30.91 -0.02 -14.03
N ALA A 199 -31.24 -0.91 -14.97
CA ALA A 199 -30.25 -1.81 -15.58
C ALA A 199 -29.17 -1.07 -16.39
N ASP A 200 -29.59 -0.09 -17.18
CA ASP A 200 -28.73 0.69 -18.07
C ASP A 200 -27.81 1.66 -17.33
N ASN A 201 -26.72 2.09 -17.97
CA ASN A 201 -25.76 3.00 -17.34
C ASN A 201 -26.39 4.32 -16.86
N GLY A 202 -27.36 4.85 -17.61
CA GLY A 202 -28.12 6.06 -17.24
C GLY A 202 -29.21 5.81 -16.18
N GLY A 203 -29.49 4.55 -15.83
CA GLY A 203 -30.45 4.17 -14.80
C GLY A 203 -30.11 4.73 -13.43
N ALA A 204 -28.85 5.15 -13.20
CA ALA A 204 -28.45 5.83 -11.98
C ALA A 204 -29.25 7.10 -11.67
N SER A 205 -29.84 7.75 -12.69
CA SER A 205 -30.71 8.92 -12.50
C SER A 205 -32.07 8.57 -11.89
N ASN A 206 -32.54 7.33 -12.06
CA ASN A 206 -33.90 6.91 -11.74
C ASN A 206 -34.08 6.53 -10.25
N ILE A 207 -33.06 6.71 -9.41
CA ILE A 207 -33.11 6.32 -7.99
C ILE A 207 -34.22 7.04 -7.21
N ASN A 208 -34.64 8.23 -7.65
CA ASN A 208 -35.74 8.98 -7.05
C ASN A 208 -37.13 8.44 -7.44
N ASP A 209 -37.21 7.64 -8.51
CA ASP A 209 -38.44 6.99 -8.98
C ASP A 209 -38.64 5.60 -8.35
N ILE A 210 -37.63 5.08 -7.65
CA ILE A 210 -37.70 3.79 -6.95
C ILE A 210 -38.49 3.95 -5.67
N SER A 211 -39.48 3.07 -5.48
CA SER A 211 -40.31 3.11 -4.27
C SER A 211 -39.51 2.75 -3.02
N ASP A 212 -39.90 3.31 -1.88
CA ASP A 212 -39.25 2.98 -0.60
C ASP A 212 -39.42 1.49 -0.24
N GLU A 213 -40.48 0.83 -0.73
CA GLU A 213 -40.67 -0.62 -0.60
C GLU A 213 -39.62 -1.42 -1.37
N GLN A 214 -39.31 -1.02 -2.62
CA GLN A 214 -38.25 -1.65 -3.41
C GLN A 214 -36.88 -1.43 -2.77
N ILE A 215 -36.60 -0.20 -2.30
CA ILE A 215 -35.36 0.09 -1.58
C ILE A 215 -35.25 -0.79 -0.33
N LYS A 216 -36.33 -0.89 0.44
CA LYS A 216 -36.38 -1.72 1.64
C LYS A 216 -36.12 -3.20 1.35
N ASP A 217 -36.72 -3.76 0.30
CA ASP A 217 -36.48 -5.16 -0.10
C ASP A 217 -34.99 -5.42 -0.44
N ILE A 218 -34.32 -4.47 -1.12
CA ILE A 218 -32.87 -4.54 -1.34
C ILE A 218 -32.10 -4.49 -0.02
N LYS A 219 -32.47 -3.58 0.88
CA LYS A 219 -31.81 -3.46 2.18
C LYS A 219 -31.95 -4.75 2.99
N ASP A 220 -33.15 -5.28 3.07
CA ASP A 220 -33.49 -6.47 3.85
C ASP A 220 -32.70 -7.69 3.35
N LYS A 221 -32.54 -7.89 2.03
CA LYS A 221 -31.71 -8.96 1.47
C LYS A 221 -30.25 -8.93 1.96
N ILE A 222 -29.66 -7.75 2.08
CA ILE A 222 -28.29 -7.59 2.60
C ILE A 222 -28.29 -7.78 4.12
N LEU A 223 -29.21 -7.13 4.83
CA LEU A 223 -29.29 -7.12 6.29
C LEU A 223 -29.63 -8.50 6.89
N GLU A 224 -30.44 -9.31 6.22
CA GLU A 224 -30.69 -10.71 6.59
C GLU A 224 -29.40 -11.53 6.59
N ARG A 225 -28.51 -11.29 5.62
CA ARG A 225 -27.20 -11.94 5.58
C ARG A 225 -26.31 -11.46 6.73
N VAL A 226 -26.28 -10.14 6.98
CA VAL A 226 -25.52 -9.55 8.09
C VAL A 226 -25.95 -10.13 9.43
N LYS A 227 -27.26 -10.29 9.65
CA LYS A 227 -27.83 -10.84 10.87
C LYS A 227 -27.32 -12.25 11.18
N ILE A 228 -27.02 -13.05 10.16
CA ILE A 228 -26.50 -14.41 10.33
C ILE A 228 -24.97 -14.39 10.53
N THR A 229 -24.25 -13.57 9.78
CA THR A 229 -22.77 -13.64 9.72
C THR A 229 -22.05 -12.70 10.67
N ALA A 230 -22.63 -11.53 10.95
CA ALA A 230 -22.03 -10.48 11.77
C ALA A 230 -23.13 -9.61 12.45
N PRO A 231 -23.88 -10.15 13.43
CA PRO A 231 -24.99 -9.44 14.07
C PRO A 231 -24.60 -8.07 14.65
N SER A 232 -23.37 -7.95 15.17
CA SER A 232 -22.84 -6.70 15.74
C SER A 232 -22.68 -5.58 14.72
N SER A 233 -22.56 -5.91 13.42
CA SER A 233 -22.40 -4.92 12.33
C SER A 233 -23.72 -4.50 11.69
N TYR A 234 -24.86 -5.03 12.16
CA TYR A 234 -26.18 -4.79 11.56
C TYR A 234 -26.51 -3.29 11.49
N VAL A 235 -26.46 -2.62 12.63
CA VAL A 235 -26.84 -1.20 12.76
C VAL A 235 -25.95 -0.30 11.91
N ASP A 236 -24.64 -0.54 11.93
CA ASP A 236 -23.70 0.24 11.12
C ASP A 236 -23.92 0.01 9.62
N THR A 237 -24.16 -1.24 9.21
CA THR A 237 -24.40 -1.57 7.80
C THR A 237 -25.68 -0.91 7.29
N GLU A 238 -26.75 -0.96 8.09
CA GLU A 238 -28.02 -0.31 7.76
C GLU A 238 -27.84 1.20 7.57
N LYS A 239 -27.15 1.84 8.52
CA LYS A 239 -26.86 3.27 8.48
C LYS A 239 -26.01 3.65 7.27
N GLU A 240 -24.95 2.91 6.98
CA GLU A 240 -24.07 3.15 5.82
C GLU A 240 -24.83 3.00 4.49
N MET A 241 -25.78 2.07 4.41
CA MET A 241 -26.66 1.91 3.25
C MET A 241 -27.60 3.11 3.08
N ASP A 242 -28.21 3.59 4.16
CA ASP A 242 -29.08 4.76 4.13
C ASP A 242 -28.32 6.03 3.75
N GLU A 243 -27.12 6.24 4.30
CA GLU A 243 -26.26 7.36 3.96
C GLU A 243 -25.89 7.35 2.47
N PHE A 244 -25.53 6.19 1.94
CA PHE A 244 -25.22 6.04 0.51
C PHE A 244 -26.44 6.31 -0.38
N ILE A 245 -27.60 5.71 -0.08
CA ILE A 245 -28.83 5.89 -0.85
C ILE A 245 -29.31 7.35 -0.81
N ASN A 246 -29.26 7.99 0.36
CA ASN A 246 -29.63 9.40 0.50
C ASN A 246 -28.70 10.31 -0.30
N THR A 247 -27.39 10.04 -0.27
CA THR A 247 -26.41 10.77 -1.08
C THR A 247 -26.70 10.58 -2.57
N TRP A 248 -26.97 9.34 -3.00
CA TRP A 248 -27.32 9.03 -4.38
C TRP A 248 -28.62 9.74 -4.82
N LYS A 249 -29.70 9.67 -4.04
CA LYS A 249 -30.96 10.40 -4.29
C LYS A 249 -30.71 11.90 -4.45
N ASN A 250 -29.87 12.48 -3.59
CA ASN A 250 -29.53 13.91 -3.68
C ASN A 250 -28.72 14.26 -4.94
N ILE A 251 -27.76 13.42 -5.36
CA ILE A 251 -27.00 13.66 -6.60
C ILE A 251 -27.94 13.59 -7.82
N ALA A 252 -28.88 12.65 -7.83
CA ALA A 252 -29.79 12.43 -8.93
C ALA A 252 -30.92 13.48 -9.06
N LYS A 253 -31.09 14.39 -8.08
CA LYS A 253 -32.10 15.47 -8.17
C LYS A 253 -31.69 16.57 -9.15
N ASP A 254 -30.41 16.90 -9.16
CA ASP A 254 -29.94 18.11 -9.82
C ASP A 254 -29.52 17.84 -11.27
N GLU A 255 -29.11 16.60 -11.61
CA GLU A 255 -28.36 16.31 -12.84
C GLU A 255 -28.56 14.90 -13.39
N LYS A 256 -28.29 14.72 -14.70
CA LYS A 256 -28.23 13.39 -15.33
C LYS A 256 -27.03 12.62 -14.77
N LEU A 257 -27.33 11.55 -14.04
CA LEU A 257 -26.37 10.69 -13.38
C LEU A 257 -26.21 9.36 -14.12
N TYR A 258 -24.98 8.91 -14.24
CA TYR A 258 -24.61 7.60 -14.78
C TYR A 258 -23.93 6.75 -13.71
N TYR A 259 -23.96 5.42 -13.82
CA TYR A 259 -23.18 4.58 -12.89
C TYR A 259 -21.69 4.81 -13.07
N PHE A 260 -21.21 4.84 -14.31
CA PHE A 260 -19.81 5.05 -14.65
C PHE A 260 -19.67 5.84 -15.95
N VAL A 261 -18.58 6.59 -16.11
CA VAL A 261 -18.25 7.31 -17.36
C VAL A 261 -16.81 6.95 -17.77
N PRO A 262 -16.58 6.41 -18.99
CA PRO A 262 -15.26 5.96 -19.46
C PRO A 262 -14.21 7.06 -19.62
N ALA A 263 -14.62 8.31 -19.83
CA ALA A 263 -13.72 9.44 -20.04
C ALA A 263 -14.21 10.66 -19.25
N VAL A 264 -13.33 11.24 -18.44
CA VAL A 264 -13.56 12.46 -17.63
C VAL A 264 -13.91 13.70 -18.49
N ALA A 265 -13.75 13.60 -19.82
CA ALA A 265 -14.03 14.68 -20.77
C ALA A 265 -15.52 14.85 -21.12
N ASP A 266 -16.40 13.95 -20.68
CA ASP A 266 -17.84 14.13 -20.82
C ASP A 266 -18.36 14.91 -19.61
N ASP A 267 -19.13 15.99 -19.82
CA ASP A 267 -19.81 16.83 -18.79
C ASP A 267 -20.86 16.04 -17.96
N LYS A 268 -20.76 14.72 -17.94
CA LYS A 268 -21.68 13.76 -17.35
C LYS A 268 -21.19 13.38 -15.96
N LYS A 269 -22.08 13.46 -14.97
CA LYS A 269 -21.77 13.00 -13.62
C LYS A 269 -21.87 11.48 -13.51
N ARG A 270 -20.98 10.92 -12.70
CA ARG A 270 -20.95 9.49 -12.38
C ARG A 270 -21.15 9.25 -10.88
N LEU A 271 -21.82 8.15 -10.55
CA LEU A 271 -21.99 7.69 -9.17
C LEU A 271 -20.75 6.92 -8.69
N LEU A 272 -20.20 6.07 -9.56
CA LEU A 272 -19.09 5.17 -9.28
C LEU A 272 -17.87 5.57 -10.11
N THR A 273 -16.71 5.47 -9.48
CA THR A 273 -15.40 5.68 -10.11
C THR A 273 -14.51 4.49 -9.80
N TYR A 274 -13.52 4.24 -10.64
CA TYR A 274 -12.57 3.17 -10.39
C TYR A 274 -11.69 3.50 -9.19
N TYR A 275 -11.52 2.51 -8.31
CA TYR A 275 -10.60 2.63 -7.19
C TYR A 275 -9.18 2.90 -7.69
N GLY A 276 -8.61 4.05 -7.31
CA GLY A 276 -7.30 4.47 -7.82
C GLY A 276 -7.32 5.69 -8.73
N GLU A 277 -8.47 6.02 -9.32
CA GLU A 277 -8.60 7.22 -10.13
C GLU A 277 -8.85 8.47 -9.29
N TYR A 278 -8.61 9.64 -9.88
CA TYR A 278 -9.04 10.89 -9.27
C TYR A 278 -10.57 10.95 -9.23
N TYR A 279 -11.12 11.36 -8.09
CA TYR A 279 -12.55 11.45 -7.86
C TYR A 279 -12.90 12.69 -7.03
N GLY A 280 -14.07 13.25 -7.27
CA GLY A 280 -14.63 14.35 -6.48
C GLY A 280 -15.40 13.84 -5.26
N ASP A 281 -15.78 14.75 -4.36
CA ASP A 281 -16.41 14.43 -3.06
C ASP A 281 -17.70 13.59 -3.13
N LYS A 282 -18.37 13.58 -4.29
CA LYS A 282 -19.67 12.93 -4.49
C LYS A 282 -19.57 11.54 -5.15
N GLU A 283 -18.40 11.17 -5.68
CA GLU A 283 -18.20 9.89 -6.36
C GLU A 283 -17.78 8.81 -5.37
N LYS A 284 -18.25 7.56 -5.54
CA LYS A 284 -17.81 6.43 -4.73
C LYS A 284 -16.73 5.60 -5.42
N PRO A 285 -15.49 5.55 -4.89
CA PRO A 285 -14.43 4.71 -5.43
C PRO A 285 -14.79 3.23 -5.24
N THR A 286 -14.81 2.50 -6.34
CA THR A 286 -15.34 1.14 -6.42
C THR A 286 -14.28 0.20 -6.98
N LEU A 287 -14.10 -0.93 -6.31
CA LEU A 287 -13.16 -1.96 -6.74
C LEU A 287 -13.71 -2.73 -7.94
N ASN A 288 -12.92 -2.85 -9.01
CA ASN A 288 -13.23 -3.72 -10.15
C ASN A 288 -12.93 -5.20 -9.87
N SER A 289 -12.10 -5.44 -8.87
CA SER A 289 -11.59 -6.74 -8.52
C SER A 289 -11.36 -6.77 -7.01
N MET A 290 -11.80 -7.85 -6.36
CA MET A 290 -11.46 -8.12 -4.95
C MET A 290 -9.96 -8.41 -4.76
N ARG A 291 -9.19 -8.50 -5.85
CA ARG A 291 -7.73 -8.73 -5.82
C ARG A 291 -6.92 -7.44 -5.90
N ASP A 292 -7.50 -6.37 -6.47
CA ASP A 292 -6.81 -5.09 -6.68
C ASP A 292 -7.05 -4.18 -5.47
N VAL A 293 -6.40 -4.54 -4.35
CA VAL A 293 -6.61 -3.87 -3.05
C VAL A 293 -5.72 -2.63 -2.89
N GLU A 294 -4.67 -2.50 -3.73
CA GLU A 294 -3.68 -1.43 -3.72
C GLU A 294 -3.61 -0.67 -5.05
N GLN A 295 -3.35 0.63 -4.97
CA GLN A 295 -3.09 1.48 -6.14
C GLN A 295 -1.69 1.20 -6.67
N SER A 296 -1.57 0.87 -7.95
CA SER A 296 -0.27 0.86 -8.62
C SER A 296 0.18 2.29 -8.94
N SER A 297 1.43 2.62 -8.63
CA SER A 297 2.02 3.92 -8.94
C SER A 297 3.06 3.79 -10.04
N THR A 298 2.97 4.62 -11.07
CA THR A 298 3.98 4.66 -12.14
C THR A 298 5.18 5.48 -11.69
N VAL A 299 6.39 4.91 -11.83
CA VAL A 299 7.64 5.62 -11.56
C VAL A 299 8.12 6.26 -12.87
N PHE A 300 8.19 7.59 -12.89
CA PHE A 300 8.75 8.34 -14.02
C PHE A 300 10.21 8.70 -13.76
N TYR A 301 11.11 8.35 -14.68
CA TYR A 301 12.49 8.82 -14.64
C TYR A 301 12.53 10.27 -15.12
N TRP A 302 12.83 11.20 -14.21
CA TRP A 302 13.03 12.61 -14.57
C TRP A 302 14.40 12.80 -15.23
N GLU A 303 14.42 12.86 -16.56
CA GLU A 303 15.54 13.41 -17.33
C GLU A 303 15.44 14.93 -17.25
N GLY A 304 16.25 15.53 -16.37
CA GLY A 304 16.33 16.98 -16.30
C GLY A 304 16.97 17.53 -17.57
N VAL A 305 16.23 18.36 -18.29
CA VAL A 305 16.78 19.34 -19.24
C VAL A 305 17.28 20.54 -18.44
#